data_AF-A0A7Y5L4U9-F1
#
_entry.id   AF-A0A7Y5L4U9-F1
#
_cell.length_a   1.000
_cell.length_b   1.000
_cell.length_c   1.000
_cell.angle_alpha   90.00
_cell.angle_beta   90.00
_cell.angle_gamma   90.00
#
_symmetry.space_group_name_H-M   'P 1'
#
loop_
_entity.id
_entity.type
_entity.pdbx_description
1 polymer ?
#
loop_
_entity_poly.entity_id
_entity_poly.type
_entity_poly.pdbx_seq_one_letter_code
_entity_poly.pdbx_strand_id
1 'polypeptide(L)'
;MQNNSNEIWVFIEQRNGKPADVSLELLSKGHKLAAITGGKLKSVVLGDHVKAIAELTFEYGADESILVSHKELKNFRTLPYSRVLTSL
;
A
#
# COMPACT_ATOMS: atom_id res chain seq x y z
N MET A 1 15.00 10.02 -20.85
CA MET A 1 13.58 10.39 -20.71
C MET A 1 13.15 9.96 -19.33
N GLN A 2 12.84 10.89 -18.42
CA GLN A 2 12.20 10.52 -17.15
C GLN A 2 10.79 10.06 -17.49
N ASN A 3 10.51 8.78 -17.32
CA ASN A 3 9.15 8.28 -17.36
C ASN A 3 8.43 8.82 -16.12
N ASN A 4 7.74 9.94 -16.25
CA ASN A 4 6.74 10.35 -15.27
C ASN A 4 5.54 9.42 -15.41
N SER A 5 5.64 8.23 -14.80
CA SER A 5 4.47 7.40 -14.56
C SER A 5 3.64 8.11 -13.50
N ASN A 6 2.38 8.47 -13.83
CA ASN A 6 1.43 9.02 -12.86
C ASN A 6 1.02 7.91 -11.90
N GLU A 7 1.88 7.59 -10.94
CA GLU A 7 1.61 6.55 -9.96
C GLU A 7 1.12 7.17 -8.66
N ILE A 8 0.05 6.61 -8.13
CA ILE A 8 -0.51 6.96 -6.84
C ILE A 8 -0.23 5.79 -5.92
N TRP A 9 0.40 6.08 -4.78
CA TRP A 9 0.78 5.08 -3.81
C TRP A 9 0.01 5.30 -2.53
N VAL A 10 -0.61 4.24 -2.01
CA VAL A 10 -1.30 4.26 -0.72
C VAL A 10 -0.65 3.26 0.21
N PHE A 11 -0.08 3.75 1.30
CA PHE A 11 0.43 2.91 2.38
C PHE A 11 -0.75 2.36 3.19
N ILE A 12 -0.75 1.04 3.39
CA ILE A 12 -1.77 0.34 4.14
C ILE A 12 -1.27 0.13 5.56
N GLU A 13 -1.73 1.01 6.46
CA GLU A 13 -1.53 0.81 7.88
C GLU A 13 -2.23 -0.48 8.31
N GLN A 14 -1.51 -1.30 9.08
CA GLN A 14 -2.08 -2.49 9.69
C GLN A 14 -1.78 -2.51 11.19
N ARG A 15 -2.73 -3.03 11.96
CA ARG A 15 -2.55 -3.34 13.37
C ARG A 15 -3.07 -4.74 13.63
N ASN A 16 -2.21 -5.60 14.19
CA ASN A 16 -2.54 -7.00 14.49
C ASN A 16 -3.09 -7.77 13.27
N GLY A 17 -2.54 -7.54 12.08
CA GLY A 17 -2.96 -8.22 10.86
C GLY A 17 -4.30 -7.74 10.31
N LYS A 18 -4.82 -6.59 10.78
CA LYS A 18 -6.01 -5.94 10.23
C LYS A 18 -5.64 -4.58 9.64
N PRO A 19 -6.09 -4.25 8.42
CA PRO A 19 -5.88 -2.92 7.86
C PRO A 19 -6.67 -1.87 8.65
N ALA A 20 -6.16 -0.65 8.70
CA ALA A 20 -6.95 0.49 9.15
C ALA A 20 -7.98 0.87 8.08
N ASP A 21 -9.21 1.18 8.50
CA ASP A 21 -10.31 1.53 7.58
C ASP A 21 -9.93 2.73 6.69
N VAL A 22 -9.23 3.72 7.26
CA VAL A 22 -8.73 4.90 6.53
C VAL A 22 -7.82 4.52 5.35
N SER A 23 -7.02 3.45 5.47
CA SER A 23 -6.18 3.00 4.35
C SER A 23 -7.02 2.48 3.18
N LEU A 24 -8.16 1.83 3.46
CA LEU A 24 -9.09 1.34 2.43
C LEU A 24 -9.90 2.48 1.79
N GLU A 25 -10.29 3.48 2.59
CA GLU A 25 -10.90 4.72 2.10
C GLU A 25 -9.95 5.49 1.17
N LEU A 26 -8.66 5.56 1.54
CA LEU A 26 -7.62 6.18 0.72
C LEU A 26 -7.40 5.44 -0.60
N LEU A 27 -7.47 4.11 -0.63
CA LEU A 27 -7.46 3.36 -1.89
C LEU A 27 -8.63 3.74 -2.78
N SER A 28 -9.85 3.78 -2.22
CA SER A 28 -11.05 4.17 -2.95
C SER A 28 -10.94 5.59 -3.53
N LYS A 29 -10.31 6.52 -2.80
CA LYS A 29 -10.06 7.88 -3.29
C LYS A 29 -8.91 7.93 -4.30
N GLY A 30 -7.86 7.15 -4.07
CA GLY A 30 -6.71 6.99 -4.95
C GLY A 30 -7.12 6.44 -6.32
N HIS A 31 -8.05 5.50 -6.36
CA HIS A 31 -8.57 4.92 -7.60
C HIS A 31 -9.22 5.99 -8.48
N LYS A 32 -10.03 6.87 -7.88
CA LYS A 32 -10.64 8.01 -8.58
C LYS A 32 -9.57 8.98 -9.10
N LEU A 33 -8.51 9.22 -8.34
CA LEU A 33 -7.42 10.11 -8.74
C LEU A 33 -6.55 9.48 -9.86
N ALA A 34 -6.33 8.16 -9.83
CA ALA A 34 -5.61 7.42 -10.86
C ALA A 34 -6.36 7.53 -12.19
N ALA A 35 -7.69 7.33 -12.16
CA ALA A 35 -8.55 7.48 -13.35
C ALA A 35 -8.48 8.89 -13.95
N ILE A 36 -8.45 9.94 -13.12
CA ILE A 36 -8.34 11.35 -13.58
C ILE A 36 -6.99 11.62 -14.23
N THR A 37 -5.92 11.04 -13.69
CA THR A 37 -4.54 11.30 -14.11
C THR A 37 -4.05 10.36 -15.22
N GLY A 38 -4.87 9.37 -15.62
CA GLY A 38 -4.44 8.29 -16.51
C GLY A 38 -3.34 7.42 -15.91
N GLY A 39 -3.29 7.37 -14.57
CA GLY A 39 -2.27 6.73 -13.76
C GLY A 39 -2.63 5.34 -13.26
N LYS A 40 -1.76 4.76 -12.44
CA LYS A 40 -2.01 3.51 -11.70
C LYS A 40 -2.05 3.75 -10.20
N LEU A 41 -2.89 3.00 -9.50
CA LEU A 41 -2.92 2.93 -8.04
C LEU A 41 -2.12 1.72 -7.55
N LYS A 42 -1.14 1.97 -6.69
CA LYS A 42 -0.37 0.93 -5.98
C LYS A 42 -0.71 0.97 -4.49
N SER A 43 -0.99 -0.19 -3.91
CA SER A 43 -1.02 -0.34 -2.45
C SER A 43 0.36 -0.80 -1.95
N VAL A 44 0.75 -0.35 -0.75
CA VAL A 44 1.97 -0.82 -0.10
C VAL A 44 1.61 -1.42 1.26
N VAL A 45 1.86 -2.72 1.41
CA VAL A 45 1.48 -3.51 2.58
C VAL A 45 2.74 -4.05 3.26
N LEU A 46 3.01 -3.54 4.47
CA LEU A 46 4.14 -3.96 5.31
C LEU A 46 3.63 -4.66 6.56
N GLY A 47 4.09 -5.88 6.81
CA GLY A 47 3.68 -6.61 8.00
C GLY A 47 4.24 -8.02 8.12
N ASP A 48 3.72 -8.78 9.07
CA ASP A 48 3.99 -10.20 9.24
C ASP A 48 2.70 -10.99 9.00
N HIS A 49 2.73 -11.98 8.10
CA HIS A 49 1.55 -12.75 7.71
C HIS A 49 0.37 -11.90 7.16
N VAL A 50 0.67 -10.83 6.41
CA VAL A 50 -0.34 -9.84 5.92
C VAL A 50 -0.74 -10.02 4.45
N LYS A 51 -0.53 -11.20 3.86
CA LYS A 51 -0.88 -11.47 2.45
C LYS A 51 -2.37 -11.22 2.16
N ALA A 52 -3.25 -11.60 3.08
CA ALA A 52 -4.69 -11.37 2.95
C ALA A 52 -5.05 -9.88 2.88
N ILE A 53 -4.29 -9.01 3.55
CA ILE A 53 -4.49 -7.55 3.45
C ILE A 53 -4.13 -7.07 2.04
N ALA A 54 -3.00 -7.54 1.50
CA ALA A 54 -2.58 -7.22 0.14
C ALA A 54 -3.62 -7.66 -0.91
N GLU A 55 -4.18 -8.86 -0.77
CA GLU A 55 -5.27 -9.36 -1.62
C GLU A 55 -6.53 -8.48 -1.49
N LEU A 56 -6.92 -8.10 -0.27
CA LEU A 56 -8.06 -7.22 -0.04
C LEU A 56 -7.93 -5.87 -0.77
N THR A 57 -6.73 -5.32 -0.93
CA THR A 57 -6.56 -4.00 -1.58
C THR A 57 -7.04 -3.95 -3.03
N PHE A 58 -7.06 -5.08 -3.74
CA PHE A 58 -7.56 -5.14 -5.12
C PHE A 58 -9.07 -4.89 -5.18
N GLU A 59 -9.82 -5.26 -4.13
CA GLU A 59 -11.26 -4.97 -4.02
C GLU A 59 -11.54 -3.47 -3.87
N TYR A 60 -10.53 -2.69 -3.44
CA TYR A 60 -10.60 -1.23 -3.28
C TYR A 60 -9.95 -0.46 -4.43
N GLY A 61 -9.68 -1.13 -5.55
CA GLY A 61 -9.28 -0.50 -6.80
C GLY A 61 -7.78 -0.31 -7.00
N ALA A 62 -6.93 -0.96 -6.21
CA ALA A 62 -5.50 -1.04 -6.47
C ALA A 62 -5.23 -1.84 -7.76
N ASP A 63 -4.34 -1.36 -8.61
CA ASP A 63 -3.87 -2.07 -9.81
C ASP A 63 -2.72 -3.03 -9.46
N GLU A 64 -1.88 -2.63 -8.50
CA GLU A 64 -0.73 -3.39 -8.02
C GLU A 64 -0.65 -3.32 -6.48
N SER A 65 -0.16 -4.39 -5.86
CA SER A 65 0.02 -4.47 -4.40
C SER A 65 1.44 -4.90 -4.08
N ILE A 66 2.20 -3.99 -3.47
CA ILE A 66 3.58 -4.22 -3.02
C ILE A 66 3.51 -4.79 -1.61
N LEU A 67 3.73 -6.10 -1.50
CA LEU A 67 3.75 -6.82 -0.24
C LEU A 67 5.19 -7.03 0.26
N VAL A 68 5.50 -6.50 1.44
CA VAL A 68 6.73 -6.83 2.17
C VAL A 68 6.37 -7.54 3.46
N SER A 69 6.67 -8.84 3.52
CA SER A 69 6.36 -9.68 4.68
C SER A 69 7.61 -10.04 5.47
N HIS A 70 7.68 -9.63 6.74
CA HIS A 70 8.78 -9.95 7.63
C HIS A 70 8.37 -9.81 9.11
N LYS A 71 8.87 -10.69 9.99
CA LYS A 71 8.55 -10.69 11.43
C LYS A 71 8.79 -9.35 12.14
N GLU A 72 9.82 -8.61 11.73
CA GLU A 72 10.16 -7.28 12.30
C GLU A 72 9.15 -6.19 11.92
N LEU A 73 8.30 -6.45 10.93
CA LEU A 73 7.22 -5.55 10.50
C LEU A 73 5.88 -5.89 11.16
N LYS A 74 5.82 -6.89 12.05
CA LYS A 74 4.57 -7.28 12.73
C LYS A 74 3.87 -6.10 13.40
N ASN A 75 4.65 -5.24 14.06
CA ASN A 75 4.18 -4.01 14.68
C ASN A 75 4.86 -2.82 14.01
N PHE A 76 4.12 -1.70 13.90
CA PHE A 76 4.70 -0.47 13.39
C PHE A 76 5.91 -0.04 14.22
N ARG A 77 7.02 0.20 13.53
CA ARG A 77 8.25 0.78 14.07
C ARG A 77 8.81 1.72 13.02
N THR A 78 9.15 2.94 13.43
CA THR A 78 9.61 4.00 12.51
C THR A 78 10.75 3.53 11.62
N LEU A 79 11.85 3.02 12.19
CA LEU A 79 13.05 2.68 11.40
C LEU A 79 12.85 1.52 10.40
N PRO A 80 12.28 0.36 10.79
CA PRO A 80 12.02 -0.71 9.83
C PRO A 80 11.07 -0.30 8.69
N TYR A 81 9.97 0.39 9.02
CA TYR A 81 8.99 0.81 8.01
C TYR A 81 9.57 1.87 7.07
N SER A 82 10.24 2.90 7.62
CA SER A 82 10.89 3.92 6.80
C SER A 82 11.94 3.31 5.88
N ARG A 83 12.80 2.42 6.39
CA ARG A 83 13.83 1.76 5.57
C ARG A 83 13.24 1.01 4.39
N VAL A 84 12.19 0.22 4.63
CA VAL A 84 11.51 -0.53 3.57
C VAL A 84 10.89 0.43 2.57
N LEU A 85 10.08 1.40 3.03
CA LEU A 85 9.38 2.35 2.15
C LEU A 85 10.34 3.16 1.26
N THR A 86 11.50 3.58 1.78
CA THR A 86 12.49 4.33 1.00
C THR A 86 13.31 3.47 0.03
N SER A 87 13.19 2.14 0.10
CA SER A 87 13.89 1.20 -0.77
C SER A 87 13.03 0.64 -1.91
N LEU A 88 11.75 1.04 -1.97
CA LEU A 88 10.83 0.73 -3.06
C LEU A 88 11.08 1.64 -4.27
#